data_AF-A0A953YI62-F1
#
_entry.id   AF-A0A953YI62-F1
#
_cell.length_a   1.000
_cell.length_b   1.000
_cell.length_c   1.000
_cell.angle_alpha   90.00
_cell.angle_beta   90.00
_cell.angle_gamma   90.00
#
_symmetry.space_group_name_H-M   'P 1'
#
loop_
_entity.id
_entity.type
_entity.pdbx_description
1 polymer ?
#
loop_
_entity_poly.entity_id
_entity_poly.type
_entity_poly.pdbx_seq_one_letter_code
_entity_poly.pdbx_strand_id
1 'polypeptide(L)' 'MVLPILVLLTGPVAADEVIPGPIPATVLRVIDGDTVSVRARVWLGQDIETSVRIAGIDTPELYRPGCE' A
#
# COMPACT_ATOMS: atom_id res chain seq x y z
N MET A 1 -47.55 9.59 12.97
CA MET A 1 -46.17 9.99 12.59
C MET A 1 -45.26 8.82 12.95
N VAL A 2 -45.13 7.86 12.03
CA VAL A 2 -44.43 6.59 12.26
C VAL A 2 -42.97 6.78 11.84
N LEU A 3 -42.06 6.71 12.80
CA LEU A 3 -40.61 6.82 12.58
C LEU A 3 -40.13 5.56 11.84
N PRO A 4 -39.36 5.65 10.73
CA PRO A 4 -38.86 4.45 10.08
C PRO A 4 -37.71 3.88 10.90
N ILE A 5 -37.80 2.59 11.25
CA ILE A 5 -36.68 1.80 11.78
C ILE A 5 -35.66 1.63 10.65
N LEU A 6 -34.48 2.22 10.82
CA LEU A 6 -33.31 1.98 9.97
C LEU A 6 -32.65 0.68 10.45
N VAL A 7 -32.88 -0.42 9.72
CA VAL A 7 -32.19 -1.69 9.95
C VAL A 7 -30.80 -1.59 9.32
N LEU A 8 -29.76 -1.47 10.15
CA LEU A 8 -28.38 -1.68 9.70
C LEU A 8 -28.11 -3.19 9.59
N LEU A 9 -28.04 -3.70 8.37
CA LEU A 9 -27.52 -5.04 8.08
C LEU A 9 -26.00 -5.03 8.26
N THR A 10 -25.52 -5.47 9.43
CA THR A 10 -24.11 -5.77 9.68
C THR A 10 -23.80 -7.20 9.21
N GLY A 11 -23.65 -7.38 7.89
CA GLY A 11 -23.15 -8.64 7.32
C GLY A 11 -21.62 -8.70 7.37
N PRO A 12 -21.01 -9.90 7.33
CA PRO A 12 -19.56 -10.02 7.24
C PRO A 12 -19.09 -9.48 5.89
N VAL A 13 -18.16 -8.52 5.90
CA VAL A 13 -17.45 -8.07 4.71
C VAL A 13 -16.38 -9.11 4.40
N ALA A 14 -16.57 -9.88 3.33
CA ALA A 14 -15.52 -10.73 2.78
C ALA A 14 -14.59 -9.87 1.93
N ALA A 15 -13.57 -9.28 2.55
CA ALA A 15 -12.46 -8.63 1.84
C ALA A 15 -11.31 -9.63 1.76
N ASP A 16 -11.28 -10.43 0.70
CA ASP A 16 -10.19 -11.38 0.46
C ASP A 16 -9.75 -11.35 -1.02
N GLU A 17 -9.64 -10.15 -1.60
CA GLU A 17 -8.93 -10.00 -2.87
C GLU A 17 -7.42 -10.00 -2.58
N VAL A 18 -6.86 -11.20 -2.54
CA VAL A 18 -5.43 -11.41 -2.34
C VAL A 18 -4.76 -11.51 -3.70
N ILE A 19 -3.84 -10.58 -3.99
CA ILE A 19 -2.94 -10.70 -5.13
C ILE A 19 -1.80 -11.65 -4.71
N PRO A 20 -1.70 -12.87 -5.27
CA PRO A 20 -0.63 -13.79 -4.91
C PRO A 20 0.73 -13.20 -5.31
N GLY A 21 1.64 -13.06 -4.35
CA GLY A 21 2.99 -12.56 -4.57
C GLY A 21 4.02 -13.69 -4.70
N PRO A 22 5.27 -13.40 -5.12
CA PRO A 22 5.87 -12.08 -5.34
C PRO A 22 5.53 -11.45 -6.69
N ILE A 23 5.25 -10.15 -6.68
CA ILE A 23 4.93 -9.37 -7.89
C ILE A 23 6.23 -8.82 -8.48
N PRO A 24 6.56 -9.09 -9.75
CA PRO A 24 7.72 -8.49 -10.39
C PRO A 24 7.56 -6.97 -10.50
N ALA A 25 8.60 -6.25 -10.14
CA ALA A 25 8.61 -4.80 -10.17
C ALA A 25 9.95 -4.25 -10.66
N THR A 26 9.91 -3.11 -11.35
CA THR A 26 11.09 -2.38 -11.82
C THR A 26 11.33 -1.18 -10.92
N VAL A 27 12.56 -1.05 -10.40
CA VAL A 27 12.95 0.13 -9.62
C VAL A 27 13.02 1.35 -10.53
N LEU A 28 12.32 2.42 -10.14
CA LEU A 28 12.30 3.70 -10.86
C LEU A 28 13.30 4.69 -10.26
N ARG A 29 13.35 4.80 -8.93
CA ARG A 29 14.30 5.64 -8.20
C ARG A 29 14.51 5.15 -6.77
N VAL A 30 15.67 5.49 -6.20
CA VAL A 30 15.96 5.34 -4.77
C VAL A 30 15.44 6.58 -4.06
N ILE A 31 14.64 6.40 -3.01
CA ILE A 31 14.13 7.49 -2.17
C ILE A 31 15.06 7.64 -0.98
N ASP A 32 15.19 6.59 -0.18
CA ASP A 32 16.05 6.52 1.01
C ASP A 32 16.85 5.21 0.98
N GLY A 33 17.70 4.98 1.99
CA GLY A 33 18.56 3.80 2.04
C GLY A 33 17.80 2.46 2.14
N ASP A 34 16.56 2.48 2.59
CA ASP A 34 15.65 1.33 2.69
C ASP A 34 14.39 1.47 1.81
N THR A 35 14.19 2.61 1.15
CA THR A 35 12.94 2.96 0.48
C THR A 35 13.17 3.24 -1.00
N VAL A 36 12.44 2.51 -1.86
CA VAL A 36 12.54 2.64 -3.32
C VAL A 36 11.16 2.83 -3.96
N SER A 37 11.10 3.65 -4.99
CA SER A 37 9.92 3.76 -5.86
C SER A 37 10.01 2.68 -6.93
N VAL A 38 8.96 1.89 -7.06
CA VAL A 38 8.89 0.77 -8.02
C VAL A 38 7.67 0.89 -8.91
N ARG A 39 7.76 0.36 -10.12
CA ARG A 39 6.63 0.07 -11.00
C ARG A 39 6.37 -1.42 -10.99
N ALA A 40 5.22 -1.83 -10.46
CA ALA A 40 4.80 -3.23 -10.41
C ALA A 40 3.66 -3.47 -11.40
N ARG A 41 3.77 -4.53 -12.20
CA ARG A 41 2.70 -4.95 -13.10
C ARG A 41 1.74 -5.86 -12.35
N VAL A 42 0.57 -5.32 -12.00
CA VAL A 42 -0.45 -6.07 -11.25
C VAL A 42 -1.43 -6.79 -12.18
N TRP A 43 -1.63 -6.26 -13.40
CA TRP A 43 -2.50 -6.87 -14.40
C TRP A 43 -2.04 -6.54 -15.83
N LEU A 44 -2.67 -7.15 -16.82
CA LEU A 44 -2.42 -6.89 -18.24
C LEU A 44 -2.62 -5.40 -18.56
N GLY A 45 -1.52 -4.74 -18.93
CA GLY A 45 -1.53 -3.31 -19.26
C GLY A 45 -1.76 -2.38 -18.07
N GLN A 46 -1.78 -2.89 -16.84
CA GLN A 46 -1.96 -2.10 -15.62
C GLN A 46 -0.72 -2.20 -14.74
N ASP A 47 -0.06 -1.07 -14.62
CA ASP A 47 1.11 -0.89 -13.79
C ASP A 47 0.75 0.04 -12.61
N ILE A 48 1.23 -0.29 -11.42
CA ILE A 48 1.14 0.55 -10.23
C ILE A 48 2.53 1.07 -9.92
N GLU A 49 2.66 2.38 -9.75
CA GLU A 49 3.86 2.99 -9.19
C GLU A 49 3.64 3.25 -7.70
N THR A 50 4.51 2.67 -6.87
CA THR A 50 4.40 2.79 -5.42
C THR A 50 5.79 2.76 -4.77
N SER A 51 5.87 3.28 -3.54
CA SER A 51 7.08 3.19 -2.72
C SER A 51 7.01 1.94 -1.85
N VAL A 52 8.11 1.18 -1.80
CA VAL A 52 8.25 0.01 -0.94
C VAL A 52 9.46 0.17 -0.03
N ARG A 53 9.33 -0.35 1.21
CA ARG A 53 10.42 -0.42 2.18
C ARG A 53 11.01 -1.82 2.23
N ILE A 54 12.31 -1.91 2.38
CA ILE A 54 12.99 -3.19 2.58
C ILE A 54 12.75 -3.64 4.01
N ALA A 55 12.08 -4.78 4.18
CA ALA A 55 11.77 -5.31 5.50
C ALA A 55 13.06 -5.64 6.28
N GLY A 56 13.13 -5.20 7.53
CA GLY A 56 14.27 -5.45 8.42
C GLY A 56 15.48 -4.53 8.21
N ILE A 57 15.39 -3.56 7.31
CA ILE A 57 16.39 -2.50 7.14
C ILE A 57 15.74 -1.17 7.54
N ASP A 58 16.41 -0.42 8.40
CA ASP A 58 16.02 0.93 8.80
C ASP A 58 17.22 1.85 8.59
N THR A 59 17.05 2.86 7.75
CA THR A 59 18.13 3.79 7.40
C THR A 59 17.83 5.19 7.89
N PRO A 60 18.85 6.03 8.19
CA PRO A 60 18.61 7.44 8.48
C PRO A 60 17.84 8.11 7.33
N GLU A 61 16.69 8.70 7.67
CA GLU A 61 15.85 9.44 6.73
C GLU A 61 16.61 10.64 6.13
N LEU A 62 16.53 10.85 4.81
CA LEU A 62 17.20 12.00 4.15
C LEU A 62 16.67 13.35 4.64
N TYR A 63 15.40 13.40 5.04
CA TYR A 63 14.80 14.59 5.65
C TYR A 63 14.12 14.22 6.96
N ARG A 64 14.65 14.79 8.05
CA ARG A 64 14.03 14.75 9.37
C ARG A 64 13.59 16.17 9.72
N PRO A 65 12.29 16.53 9.65
CA PRO A 65 11.83 17.75 10.32
C PRO A 65 12.16 17.56 11.82
N GLY A 66 12.86 18.53 12.38
CA GLY A 66 13.63 18.38 13.62
C GLY A 66 12.94 17.55 14.71
N CYS A 67 13.67 16.58 15.25
CA CYS A 67 13.29 16.01 16.53
C CYS A 67 13.61 17.03 17.63
N GLU A 68 12.59 17.43 18.39
CA GLU A 68 12.75 18.04 19.71
C GLU A 68 13.30 17.01 20.72
#